data_AF-A0A231R9D9-F1
#
_entry.id   AF-A0A231R9D9-F1
#
_cell.length_a   1.000
_cell.length_b   1.000
_cell.length_c   1.000
_cell.angle_alpha   90.00
_cell.angle_beta   90.00
_cell.angle_gamma   90.00
#
_symmetry.space_group_name_H-M   'P 1'
#
loop_
_entity.id
_entity.type
_entity.pdbx_description
1 polymer ?
#
loop_
_entity_poly.entity_id
_entity_poly.type
_entity_poly.pdbx_seq_one_letter_code
_entity_poly.pdbx_strand_id
1 'polypeptide(L)' 'MELMPAWRRWGYEDGIKEGLEKGKAEGKVEGKAEERAAIVRRMLAKGFTPQQVADTLEIPLTEVEQLGKH' A
#
# COMPACT_ATOMS: atom_id res chain seq x y z
N MET A 1 17.74 18.11 37.55
CA MET A 1 16.78 17.19 36.95
C MET A 1 15.78 18.06 36.19
N GLU A 2 16.00 18.30 34.90
CA GLU A 2 15.13 19.17 34.10
C GLU A 2 13.76 18.51 33.97
N LEU A 3 12.76 19.06 34.67
CA LEU A 3 11.36 18.73 34.40
C LEU A 3 11.07 19.21 32.97
N MET A 4 11.01 18.28 32.02
CA MET A 4 10.45 18.60 30.71
C MET A 4 9.03 19.18 30.91
N PRO A 5 8.75 20.38 30.38
CA PRO A 5 7.47 21.02 30.61
C PRO A 5 6.35 20.31 29.83
N ALA A 6 5.16 20.25 30.41
CA ALA A 6 4.04 19.41 29.94
C ALA A 6 3.63 19.63 28.47
N TRP A 7 3.81 20.84 27.93
CA TRP A 7 3.56 21.17 26.52
C TRP A 7 4.50 20.45 25.55
N ARG A 8 5.72 20.08 25.99
CA ARG A 8 6.68 19.31 25.20
C ARG A 8 6.33 17.82 25.12
N ARG A 9 5.62 17.27 26.11
CA ARG A 9 5.10 15.89 26.07
C ARG A 9 3.94 15.76 25.09
N TRP A 10 2.99 16.69 25.14
CA TRP A 10 1.83 16.68 24.25
C TRP A 10 2.21 16.80 22.77
N GLY A 11 3.10 17.73 22.41
CA GLY A 11 3.53 17.86 21.01
C GLY A 11 4.28 16.63 20.47
N TYR A 12 4.93 15.85 21.35
CA TYR A 12 5.64 14.63 20.97
C TYR A 12 4.70 13.43 20.84
N GLU A 13 3.73 13.31 21.74
CA GLU A 13 2.72 12.24 21.70
C GLU A 13 1.79 12.41 20.49
N ASP A 14 1.27 13.61 20.22
CA ASP A 14 0.41 13.86 19.05
C ASP A 14 1.18 13.68 17.73
N GLY A 15 2.39 14.25 17.64
CA GLY A 15 3.22 14.13 16.43
C GLY A 15 3.62 12.69 16.09
N ILE A 16 3.91 11.85 17.10
CA ILE A 16 4.20 10.43 16.89
C ILE A 16 2.95 9.67 16.48
N LYS A 17 1.80 9.96 17.10
CA LYS A 17 0.55 9.25 16.80
C LYS A 17 0.05 9.56 15.39
N GLU A 18 0.05 10.83 14.97
CA GLU A 18 -0.30 11.22 13.60
C GLU A 18 0.69 10.68 12.56
N GLY A 19 2.00 10.74 12.85
CA GLY A 19 3.03 10.23 11.95
C GLY A 19 2.94 8.71 11.74
N LEU A 20 2.57 7.97 12.79
CA LEU A 20 2.47 6.51 12.75
C LEU A 20 1.16 6.04 12.11
N GLU A 21 0.05 6.78 12.27
CA GLU A 21 -1.19 6.50 11.54
C GLU A 21 -1.07 6.82 10.05
N LYS A 22 -0.53 7.98 9.66
CA LYS A 22 -0.31 8.30 8.24
C LYS A 22 0.68 7.35 7.57
N GLY A 23 1.81 7.09 8.21
CA GLY A 23 2.83 6.18 7.66
C GLY A 23 2.35 4.74 7.48
N LYS A 24 1.51 4.22 8.39
CA LYS A 24 0.89 2.90 8.22
C LYS A 24 -0.22 2.88 7.17
N ALA A 25 -1.00 3.94 7.03
CA ALA A 25 -2.06 4.00 6.05
C ALA A 25 -1.49 4.10 4.63
N GLU A 26 -0.55 5.01 4.39
CA GLU A 26 0.07 5.21 3.07
C GLU A 26 0.91 4.00 2.67
N GLY A 27 1.81 3.52 3.54
CA GLY A 27 2.68 2.37 3.20
C GLY A 27 1.94 1.05 2.95
N LYS A 28 0.74 0.88 3.54
CA LYS A 28 -0.07 -0.34 3.35
C LYS A 28 -0.94 -0.28 2.10
N VAL A 29 -1.28 0.91 1.62
CA VAL A 29 -2.03 1.11 0.37
C VAL A 29 -1.08 1.03 -0.82
N GLU A 30 0.07 1.71 -0.74
CA GLU A 30 1.09 1.70 -1.81
C GLU A 30 1.67 0.30 -2.01
N GLY A 31 2.07 -0.38 -0.92
CA GLY A 31 2.59 -1.74 -0.99
C GLY A 31 1.57 -2.75 -1.54
N LYS A 32 0.28 -2.59 -1.23
CA LYS A 32 -0.75 -3.47 -1.79
C LYS A 32 -0.97 -3.25 -3.29
N ALA A 33 -0.92 -2.01 -3.77
CA ALA A 33 -1.10 -1.70 -5.18
C ALA A 33 0.11 -2.16 -6.02
N GLU A 34 1.33 -1.90 -5.54
CA GLU A 34 2.56 -2.34 -6.20
C GLU A 34 2.69 -3.87 -6.23
N GLU A 35 2.38 -4.53 -5.11
CA GLU A 35 2.45 -6.00 -5.04
C GLU A 35 1.42 -6.64 -5.97
N ARG A 36 0.21 -6.07 -6.10
CA ARG A 36 -0.80 -6.51 -7.08
C ARG A 36 -0.30 -6.35 -8.51
N ALA A 37 0.27 -5.20 -8.86
CA ALA A 37 0.83 -4.96 -10.20
C ALA A 37 1.95 -5.95 -10.53
N ALA A 38 2.83 -6.22 -9.56
CA ALA A 38 3.91 -7.19 -9.71
C ALA A 38 3.38 -8.63 -9.88
N ILE A 39 2.32 -9.01 -9.15
CA ILE A 39 1.66 -10.32 -9.29
C ILE A 39 1.00 -10.44 -10.67
N VAL A 40 0.25 -9.42 -11.11
CA VAL A 40 -0.37 -9.38 -12.45
C VAL A 40 0.68 -9.59 -13.53
N ARG A 41 1.78 -8.82 -13.49
CA ARG A 41 2.88 -8.95 -14.46
C ARG A 41 3.52 -10.33 -14.43
N ARG A 42 3.78 -10.90 -13.24
CA ARG A 42 4.33 -12.26 -13.11
C ARG A 42 3.38 -13.33 -13.65
N MET A 43 2.08 -13.18 -13.46
CA MET A 43 1.09 -14.12 -13.99
C MET A 43 0.98 -14.01 -15.50
N LEU A 44 0.88 -12.80 -16.05
CA LEU A 44 0.88 -12.59 -17.51
C LEU A 44 2.17 -13.13 -18.15
N ALA A 45 3.33 -12.91 -17.53
CA ALA A 45 4.61 -13.45 -17.99
C ALA A 45 4.70 -14.99 -17.95
N LYS A 46 3.93 -15.64 -17.07
CA LYS A 46 3.81 -17.10 -17.01
C LYS A 46 2.82 -17.67 -18.04
N GLY A 47 2.15 -16.81 -18.82
CA GLY A 47 1.18 -17.21 -19.85
C GLY A 47 -0.26 -17.32 -19.35
N PHE A 48 -0.57 -16.79 -18.16
CA PHE A 48 -1.96 -16.68 -17.71
C PHE A 48 -2.70 -15.59 -18.51
N THR A 49 -3.99 -15.79 -18.75
CA THR A 49 -4.81 -14.78 -19.41
C THR A 49 -5.20 -13.67 -18.44
N PRO A 50 -5.44 -12.43 -18.92
CA PRO A 50 -5.92 -11.34 -18.07
C PRO A 50 -7.20 -11.69 -17.31
N GLN A 51 -8.05 -12.56 -17.88
CA GLN A 51 -9.25 -13.09 -17.24
C GLN A 51 -8.95 -13.98 -16.03
N GLN A 52 -7.98 -14.90 -16.14
CA GLN A 52 -7.59 -15.75 -15.01
C GLN A 52 -6.93 -14.94 -13.90
N VAL A 53 -6.16 -13.91 -14.26
CA VAL A 53 -5.54 -13.00 -13.30
C VAL A 53 -6.58 -12.17 -12.57
N ALA A 54 -7.59 -11.66 -13.30
CA ALA A 54 -8.72 -10.93 -12.73
C ALA A 54 -9.51 -11.79 -11.74
N ASP A 55 -9.79 -13.04 -12.11
CA ASP A 55 -10.49 -14.01 -11.26
C ASP A 55 -9.68 -14.39 -10.01
N THR A 56 -8.37 -14.61 -10.17
CA THR A 56 -7.48 -15.00 -9.05
C THR A 56 -7.26 -13.87 -8.04
N LEU A 57 -7.17 -12.63 -8.52
CA LEU A 57 -6.95 -11.45 -7.68
C LEU A 57 -8.26 -10.77 -7.26
N GLU A 58 -9.42 -11.28 -7.71
CA GLU A 58 -10.75 -10.71 -7.51
C GLU A 58 -10.80 -9.21 -7.86
N ILE A 59 -10.11 -8.82 -8.95
CA ILE A 59 -10.06 -7.44 -9.46
C ILE A 59 -10.64 -7.37 -10.88
N PRO A 60 -11.18 -6.21 -11.28
CA PRO A 60 -11.72 -6.06 -12.62
C PRO A 60 -10.63 -6.23 -13.69
N LEU A 61 -11.01 -6.82 -14.83
CA LEU A 61 -10.11 -6.99 -15.98
C LEU A 61 -9.45 -5.69 -16.42
N THR A 62 -10.20 -4.59 -16.33
CA THR A 62 -9.70 -3.26 -16.67
C THR A 62 -8.51 -2.85 -15.79
N GLU A 63 -8.50 -3.21 -14.50
CA GLU A 63 -7.34 -3.02 -13.62
C GLU A 63 -6.18 -3.91 -14.04
N VAL A 64 -6.43 -5.18 -14.37
CA VAL A 64 -5.38 -6.10 -14.83
C VAL A 64 -4.70 -5.59 -16.10
N GLU A 65 -5.49 -5.11 -17.07
CA GLU A 65 -4.95 -4.53 -18.31
C GLU A 65 -4.21 -3.21 -18.07
N GLN A 66 -4.68 -2.37 -17.15
CA GLN A 66 -3.99 -1.13 -16.75
C GLN A 66 -2.63 -1.42 -16.09
N LEU A 67 -2.58 -2.42 -15.20
CA LEU A 67 -1.37 -2.82 -14.48
C LEU A 67 -0.36 -3.57 -15.37
N GLY A 68 -0.86 -4.29 -16.38
CA GLY A 68 -0.07 -5.03 -17.37
C GLY A 68 0.51 -4.18 -18.49
N LYS A 69 -0.04 -2.99 -18.77
CA LYS A 69 0.52 -2.03 -19.74
C LYS A 69 1.70 -1.27 -19.12
N HIS A 70 2.90 -1.82 -19.28
CA HIS A 70 4.15 -1.06 -19.13
C HIS A 70 5.21 -1.58 -20.08
#